data_AF-A0A9E3R4I4-F1
#
_entry.id   AF-A0A9E3R4I4-F1
#
_cell.length_a   1.000
_cell.length_b   1.000
_cell.length_c   1.000
_cell.angle_alpha   90.00
_cell.angle_beta   90.00
_cell.angle_gamma   90.00
#
_symmetry.space_group_name_H-M   'P 1'
#
loop_
_entity.id
_entity.type
_entity.pdbx_description
1 polymer ?
#
loop_
_entity_poly.entity_id
_entity_poly.type
_entity_poly.pdbx_seq_one_letter_code
_entity_poly.pdbx_strand_id
1 'polypeptide(L)'
;MIWRAFCVIFVVSTATVLPPVAAVFRAAPAFWVAASLLVFLTYLMIENQLARRRLAESSGAAELWYLGRYAEALAEMEGTRGQGPAHPRASLQRAMLLLCVWRVGEAISALEDCLRGNASDTHVRDVARPYLAYANALMGNVEAFGRWKALAAAGHPACILGEGILACRRGDWAEAHRVLATPALGALGGPMRGLREALRVWAAARSGATLPRADTATIAAPGELDALRAVWPDAGAYLAEAG
;
A
#
# COMPACT_ATOMS: atom_id res chain seq x y z
N MET A 1 -10.00 -21.72 13.37
CA MET A 1 -11.39 -22.25 13.37
C MET A 1 -11.70 -23.22 12.22
N ILE A 2 -11.04 -23.10 11.05
CA ILE A 2 -11.26 -23.95 9.86
C ILE A 2 -10.87 -25.44 10.07
N TRP A 3 -9.91 -25.73 10.96
CA TRP A 3 -9.45 -27.10 11.22
C TRP A 3 -10.47 -28.02 11.90
N ARG A 4 -11.37 -27.47 12.74
CA ARG A 4 -12.43 -28.26 13.37
C ARG A 4 -13.51 -28.70 12.38
N ALA A 5 -13.75 -27.93 11.31
CA ALA A 5 -14.71 -28.29 10.27
C ALA A 5 -14.17 -29.39 9.34
N PHE A 6 -12.88 -29.37 9.02
CA PHE A 6 -12.26 -30.40 8.16
C PHE A 6 -12.18 -31.78 8.84
N CYS A 7 -11.88 -31.83 10.14
CA CYS A 7 -11.91 -33.09 10.89
C CYS A 7 -13.33 -33.66 11.03
N VAL A 8 -14.36 -32.81 11.19
CA VAL A 8 -15.75 -33.28 11.34
C VAL A 8 -16.32 -33.78 10.01
N ILE A 9 -15.99 -33.17 8.87
CA ILE A 9 -16.45 -33.65 7.55
C ILE A 9 -15.81 -35.00 7.20
N PHE A 10 -14.54 -35.22 7.55
CA PHE A 10 -13.86 -36.50 7.27
C PHE A 10 -14.35 -37.64 8.18
N VAL A 11 -14.73 -37.35 9.43
CA VAL A 11 -15.24 -38.35 10.37
C VAL A 11 -16.73 -38.66 10.14
N VAL A 12 -17.54 -37.70 9.71
CA VAL A 12 -18.98 -37.92 9.49
C VAL A 12 -19.28 -38.61 8.14
N SER A 13 -18.47 -38.40 7.09
CA SER A 13 -18.70 -39.03 5.78
C SER A 13 -18.28 -40.51 5.67
N THR A 14 -17.56 -41.05 6.66
CA THR A 14 -17.12 -42.46 6.67
C THR A 14 -18.10 -43.40 7.39
N ALA A 15 -19.12 -42.86 8.05
CA ALA A 15 -20.05 -43.65 8.86
C ALA A 15 -21.21 -44.28 8.07
N THR A 16 -21.51 -43.83 6.85
CA THR A 16 -22.74 -44.25 6.12
C THR A 16 -22.55 -44.68 4.67
N VAL A 17 -21.33 -44.69 4.12
CA VAL A 17 -21.12 -45.07 2.71
C VAL A 17 -19.99 -46.10 2.56
N LEU A 18 -20.38 -47.29 2.09
CA LEU A 18 -19.58 -48.40 1.54
C LEU A 18 -18.76 -49.27 2.53
N PRO A 19 -19.19 -50.53 2.81
CA PRO A 19 -18.44 -51.47 3.66
C PRO A 19 -17.00 -51.83 3.22
N PRO A 20 -16.56 -51.76 1.94
CA PRO A 20 -15.16 -52.05 1.61
C PRO A 20 -14.16 -50.97 2.08
N VAL A 21 -14.59 -49.73 2.32
CA VAL A 21 -13.66 -48.64 2.71
C VAL A 21 -13.22 -48.80 4.17
N ALA A 22 -14.12 -49.25 5.05
CA ALA A 22 -13.82 -49.48 6.46
C ALA A 22 -12.81 -50.62 6.70
N ALA A 23 -12.69 -51.58 5.78
CA ALA A 23 -11.70 -52.66 5.83
C ALA A 23 -10.31 -52.17 5.41
N VAL A 24 -10.22 -51.30 4.40
CA VAL A 24 -8.96 -50.69 3.93
C VAL A 24 -8.34 -49.77 4.99
N PHE A 25 -9.15 -49.03 5.75
CA PHE A 25 -8.64 -48.21 6.85
C PHE A 25 -8.14 -49.00 8.07
N ARG A 26 -8.67 -50.22 8.30
CA ARG A 26 -8.22 -51.10 9.40
C ARG A 26 -6.93 -51.85 9.10
N ALA A 27 -6.61 -52.12 7.83
CA ALA A 27 -5.48 -52.96 7.45
C ALA A 27 -4.11 -52.25 7.50
N ALA A 28 -4.05 -50.91 7.47
CA ALA A 28 -2.79 -50.18 7.43
C ALA A 28 -2.87 -48.79 8.11
N PRO A 29 -3.13 -48.72 9.44
CA PRO A 29 -3.19 -47.44 10.17
C PRO A 29 -1.89 -46.64 10.07
N ALA A 30 -0.74 -47.32 9.97
CA ALA A 30 0.57 -46.69 9.77
C ALA A 30 0.67 -45.90 8.45
N PHE A 31 0.03 -46.39 7.37
CA PHE A 31 0.02 -45.70 6.08
C PHE A 31 -0.75 -44.37 6.14
N TRP A 32 -1.92 -44.37 6.78
CA TRP A 32 -2.73 -43.15 6.92
C TRP A 32 -2.11 -42.12 7.86
N VAL A 33 -1.45 -42.57 8.93
CA VAL A 33 -0.66 -41.70 9.80
C VAL A 33 0.52 -41.11 9.04
N ALA A 34 1.25 -41.91 8.26
CA ALA A 34 2.36 -41.44 7.44
C ALA A 34 1.91 -40.46 6.34
N ALA A 35 0.79 -40.72 5.67
CA ALA A 35 0.21 -39.82 4.66
C ALA A 35 -0.25 -38.48 5.28
N SER A 36 -0.92 -38.54 6.44
CA SER A 36 -1.33 -37.33 7.17
C SER A 36 -0.14 -36.52 7.66
N LEU A 37 0.90 -37.20 8.15
CA LEU A 37 2.16 -36.58 8.55
C LEU A 37 2.87 -35.93 7.36
N LEU A 38 2.87 -36.57 6.18
CA LEU A 38 3.45 -36.01 4.97
C LEU A 38 2.71 -34.75 4.50
N VAL A 39 1.38 -34.78 4.48
CA VAL A 39 0.56 -33.59 4.16
C VAL A 39 0.81 -32.47 5.18
N PHE A 40 0.91 -32.80 6.46
CA PHE A 40 1.19 -31.83 7.51
C PHE A 40 2.62 -31.24 7.41
N LEU A 41 3.62 -32.06 7.12
CA LEU A 41 5.01 -31.61 6.96
C LEU A 41 5.19 -30.77 5.69
N THR A 42 4.53 -31.14 4.59
CA THR A 42 4.52 -30.32 3.36
C THR A 42 3.80 -28.99 3.59
N TYR A 43 2.70 -28.98 4.34
CA TYR A 43 2.03 -27.74 4.77
C TYR A 43 2.95 -26.84 5.59
N LEU A 44 3.62 -27.38 6.62
CA LEU A 44 4.57 -26.63 7.45
C LEU A 44 5.77 -26.12 6.66
N MET A 45 6.27 -26.89 5.70
CA MET A 45 7.32 -26.46 4.78
C MET A 45 6.86 -25.30 3.92
N ILE A 46 5.65 -25.36 3.35
CA ILE A 46 5.08 -24.27 2.55
C ILE A 46 4.90 -23.01 3.40
N GLU A 47 4.35 -23.11 4.61
CA GLU A 47 4.20 -21.95 5.50
C GLU A 47 5.55 -21.36 5.92
N ASN A 48 6.54 -22.18 6.26
CA ASN A 48 7.87 -21.71 6.65
C ASN A 48 8.60 -21.03 5.47
N GLN A 49 8.49 -21.60 4.26
CA GLN A 49 9.02 -20.97 3.04
C GLN A 49 8.34 -19.63 2.75
N LEU A 50 7.01 -19.53 2.92
CA LEU A 50 6.28 -18.27 2.79
C LEU A 50 6.68 -17.26 3.88
N ALA A 51 6.85 -17.68 5.13
CA ALA A 51 7.28 -16.82 6.22
C ALA A 51 8.71 -16.28 6.00
N ARG A 52 9.63 -17.12 5.54
CA ARG A 52 10.99 -16.71 5.19
C ARG A 52 11.03 -15.74 4.01
N ARG A 53 10.23 -16.00 2.96
CA ARG A 53 10.08 -15.06 1.83
C ARG A 53 9.54 -13.71 2.30
N ARG A 54 8.51 -13.69 3.14
CA ARG A 54 7.94 -12.45 3.71
C ARG A 54 8.96 -11.66 4.53
N LEU A 55 9.81 -12.33 5.31
CA LEU A 55 10.87 -11.68 6.08
C LEU A 55 11.93 -11.06 5.16
N ALA A 56 12.35 -11.79 4.13
CA ALA A 56 13.31 -11.30 3.14
C ALA A 56 12.76 -10.13 2.31
N GLU A 57 11.53 -10.24 1.83
CA GLU A 57 10.77 -9.17 1.15
C GLU A 57 10.73 -7.89 2.01
N SER A 58 10.50 -8.04 3.32
CA SER A 58 10.41 -6.91 4.24
C SER A 58 11.77 -6.33 4.62
N SER A 59 12.88 -7.07 4.57
CA SER A 59 14.19 -6.58 5.03
C SER A 59 14.93 -5.79 3.95
N GLY A 60 15.01 -6.29 2.72
CA GLY A 60 15.71 -5.61 1.62
C GLY A 60 15.00 -4.33 1.17
N ALA A 61 13.68 -4.43 0.95
CA ALA A 61 12.86 -3.26 0.60
C ALA A 61 12.84 -2.20 1.71
N ALA A 62 12.94 -2.57 2.98
CA ALA A 62 13.02 -1.61 4.08
C ALA A 62 14.36 -0.87 4.10
N GLU A 63 15.47 -1.55 3.85
CA GLU A 63 16.79 -0.91 3.74
C GLU A 63 16.81 0.12 2.61
N LEU A 64 16.35 -0.27 1.41
CA LEU A 64 16.25 0.63 0.27
C LEU A 64 15.28 1.80 0.52
N TRP A 65 14.18 1.56 1.25
CA TRP A 65 13.26 2.61 1.69
C TRP A 65 13.95 3.66 2.55
N TYR A 66 14.73 3.25 3.56
CA TYR A 66 15.46 4.18 4.42
C TYR A 66 16.54 4.97 3.68
N LEU A 67 17.11 4.38 2.62
CA LEU A 67 18.04 5.07 1.72
C LEU A 67 17.35 5.98 0.70
N GLY A 68 16.00 6.04 0.67
CA GLY A 68 15.24 6.84 -0.28
C GLY A 68 15.21 6.28 -1.71
N ARG A 69 15.66 5.03 -1.91
CA ARG A 69 15.73 4.35 -3.22
C ARG A 69 14.43 3.61 -3.51
N TYR A 70 13.33 4.36 -3.62
CA TYR A 70 11.97 3.80 -3.68
C TYR A 70 11.69 2.95 -4.91
N ALA A 71 12.19 3.33 -6.10
CA ALA A 71 12.03 2.52 -7.31
C ALA A 71 12.70 1.16 -7.20
N GLU A 72 13.89 1.11 -6.61
CA GLU A 72 14.62 -0.15 -6.41
C GLU A 72 13.97 -1.01 -5.33
N ALA A 73 13.51 -0.40 -4.23
CA ALA A 73 12.72 -1.09 -3.21
C ALA A 73 11.45 -1.71 -3.79
N LEU A 74 10.77 -0.99 -4.70
CA LEU A 74 9.60 -1.50 -5.39
C LEU A 74 9.97 -2.65 -6.32
N ALA A 75 11.02 -2.51 -7.13
CA ALA A 75 11.47 -3.55 -8.04
C ALA A 75 11.87 -4.84 -7.30
N GLU A 76 12.56 -4.74 -6.16
CA GLU A 76 12.92 -5.89 -5.33
C GLU A 76 11.67 -6.61 -4.79
N MET A 77 10.70 -5.85 -4.29
CA MET A 77 9.44 -6.43 -3.80
C MET A 77 8.57 -7.00 -4.93
N GLU A 78 8.65 -6.46 -6.15
CA GLU A 78 7.97 -7.01 -7.31
C GLU A 78 8.64 -8.29 -7.82
N GLY A 79 9.97 -8.34 -7.82
CA GLY A 79 10.75 -9.51 -8.27
C GLY A 79 10.68 -10.72 -7.34
N THR A 80 10.36 -10.49 -6.06
CA THR A 80 10.22 -11.55 -5.04
C THR A 80 8.79 -12.09 -4.92
N ARG A 81 7.81 -11.41 -5.53
CA ARG A 81 6.38 -11.76 -5.43
C ARG A 81 6.08 -13.09 -6.12
N GLY A 82 5.82 -14.13 -5.34
CA GLY A 82 5.24 -15.39 -5.82
C GLY A 82 3.73 -15.30 -6.09
N GLN A 83 3.13 -16.30 -6.75
CA GLN A 83 1.68 -16.40 -7.01
C GLN A 83 0.81 -16.68 -5.75
N GLY A 84 1.35 -16.50 -4.54
CA GLY A 84 0.62 -16.72 -3.30
C GLY A 84 -0.24 -15.52 -2.88
N PRO A 85 -1.23 -15.71 -1.99
CA PRO A 85 -1.97 -14.61 -1.40
C PRO A 85 -1.02 -13.67 -0.65
N ALA A 86 -1.01 -12.40 -1.05
CA ALA A 86 -0.11 -11.39 -0.49
C ALA A 86 -0.48 -11.08 0.97
N HIS A 87 0.54 -10.96 1.83
CA HIS A 87 0.32 -10.56 3.21
C HIS A 87 -0.21 -9.10 3.26
N PRO A 88 -1.11 -8.76 4.19
CA PRO A 88 -1.74 -7.44 4.26
C PRO A 88 -0.71 -6.31 4.38
N ARG A 89 0.25 -6.51 5.29
CA ARG A 89 1.35 -5.57 5.56
C ARG A 89 2.28 -5.37 4.36
N ALA A 90 2.58 -6.44 3.61
CA ALA A 90 3.39 -6.35 2.40
C ALA A 90 2.64 -5.61 1.28
N SER A 91 1.34 -5.83 1.17
CA SER A 91 0.47 -5.11 0.23
C SER A 91 0.40 -3.61 0.56
N LEU A 92 0.33 -3.27 1.85
CA LEU A 92 0.37 -1.89 2.32
C LEU A 92 1.73 -1.23 2.02
N GLN A 93 2.84 -1.90 2.31
CA GLN A 93 4.20 -1.42 1.99
C GLN A 93 4.37 -1.21 0.48
N ARG A 94 3.86 -2.12 -0.35
CA ARG A 94 3.78 -1.96 -1.80
C ARG A 94 3.04 -0.72 -2.23
N ALA A 95 1.84 -0.52 -1.68
CA ALA A 95 1.06 0.63 -2.07
C ALA A 95 1.75 1.95 -1.68
N MET A 96 2.43 1.96 -0.53
CA MET A 96 3.25 3.10 -0.10
C MET A 96 4.44 3.35 -1.04
N LEU A 97 5.14 2.31 -1.47
CA LEU A 97 6.23 2.43 -2.46
C LEU A 97 5.72 2.95 -3.80
N LEU A 98 4.57 2.45 -4.26
CA LEU A 98 3.92 2.92 -5.49
C LEU A 98 3.57 4.41 -5.43
N LEU A 99 3.15 4.94 -4.27
CA LEU A 99 2.94 6.38 -4.09
C LEU A 99 4.24 7.18 -4.15
N CYS A 100 5.32 6.67 -3.57
CA CYS A 100 6.62 7.33 -3.59
C CYS A 100 7.20 7.45 -5.00
N VAL A 101 6.87 6.53 -5.90
CA VAL A 101 7.28 6.56 -7.32
C VAL A 101 6.17 7.05 -8.26
N TRP A 102 5.14 7.70 -7.72
CA TRP A 102 4.04 8.33 -8.47
C TRP A 102 3.20 7.39 -9.36
N ARG A 103 3.22 6.08 -9.11
CA ARG A 103 2.31 5.08 -9.74
C ARG A 103 0.95 5.07 -9.03
N VAL A 104 0.28 6.22 -9.04
CA VAL A 104 -0.88 6.52 -8.17
C VAL A 104 -2.07 5.57 -8.40
N GLY A 105 -2.41 5.26 -9.66
CA GLY A 105 -3.54 4.36 -9.96
C GLY A 105 -3.33 2.94 -9.44
N GLU A 106 -2.11 2.43 -9.52
CA GLU A 106 -1.74 1.13 -8.97
C GLU A 106 -1.70 1.15 -7.44
N ALA A 107 -1.25 2.26 -6.84
CA ALA A 107 -1.30 2.44 -5.39
C ALA A 107 -2.74 2.40 -4.86
N ILE A 108 -3.69 3.06 -5.54
CA ILE A 108 -5.12 3.01 -5.18
C ILE A 108 -5.61 1.56 -5.19
N SER A 109 -5.36 0.84 -6.29
CA SER A 109 -5.80 -0.55 -6.43
C SER A 109 -5.22 -1.43 -5.30
N ALA A 110 -3.93 -1.28 -5.00
CA ALA A 110 -3.26 -2.03 -3.95
C ALA A 110 -3.78 -1.70 -2.53
N LEU A 111 -4.09 -0.43 -2.24
CA LEU A 111 -4.68 -0.03 -0.95
C LEU A 111 -6.11 -0.56 -0.79
N GLU A 112 -6.92 -0.52 -1.85
CA GLU A 112 -8.27 -1.07 -1.84
C GLU A 112 -8.26 -2.59 -1.63
N ASP A 113 -7.36 -3.31 -2.32
CA ASP A 113 -7.15 -4.75 -2.12
C ASP A 113 -6.73 -5.07 -0.68
N CYS A 114 -5.80 -4.27 -0.13
CA CYS A 114 -5.35 -4.42 1.25
C CYS A 114 -6.51 -4.31 2.24
N LEU A 115 -7.38 -3.31 2.06
CA LEU A 115 -8.58 -3.11 2.88
C LEU A 115 -9.62 -4.21 2.68
N ARG A 116 -9.87 -4.66 1.44
CA ARG A 116 -10.82 -5.75 1.15
C ARG A 116 -10.41 -7.05 1.84
N GLY A 117 -9.13 -7.41 1.76
CA GLY A 117 -8.63 -8.64 2.37
C GLY A 117 -8.55 -8.60 3.90
N ASN A 118 -8.51 -7.41 4.51
CA ASN A 118 -8.14 -7.24 5.93
C ASN A 118 -8.95 -6.17 6.63
N ALA A 119 -10.23 -6.08 6.29
CA ALA A 119 -11.13 -5.06 6.82
C ALA A 119 -11.24 -5.04 8.35
N SER A 120 -10.89 -6.14 9.04
CA SER A 120 -10.86 -6.23 10.50
C SER A 120 -9.56 -5.72 11.14
N ASP A 121 -8.46 -5.62 10.39
CA ASP A 121 -7.17 -5.16 10.93
C ASP A 121 -7.20 -3.62 11.10
N THR A 122 -7.16 -3.17 12.35
CA THR A 122 -7.18 -1.74 12.69
C THR A 122 -5.95 -1.02 12.17
N HIS A 123 -4.76 -1.62 12.26
CA HIS A 123 -3.53 -0.99 11.77
C HIS A 123 -3.60 -0.78 10.25
N VAL A 124 -4.03 -1.79 9.50
CA VAL A 124 -4.22 -1.67 8.04
C VAL A 124 -5.21 -0.57 7.71
N ARG A 125 -6.35 -0.49 8.42
CA ARG A 125 -7.36 0.55 8.18
C ARG A 125 -6.83 1.95 8.45
N ASP A 126 -6.18 2.14 9.59
CA ASP A 126 -5.71 3.44 10.05
C ASP A 126 -4.63 4.01 9.14
N VAL A 127 -3.79 3.14 8.57
CA VAL A 127 -2.78 3.55 7.60
C VAL A 127 -3.37 3.68 6.19
N ALA A 128 -4.12 2.71 5.68
CA ALA A 128 -4.50 2.69 4.26
C ALA A 128 -5.49 3.79 3.87
N ARG A 129 -6.48 4.11 4.72
CA ARG A 129 -7.53 5.09 4.43
C ARG A 129 -7.01 6.51 4.14
N PRO A 130 -6.15 7.11 4.98
CA PRO A 130 -5.63 8.44 4.67
C PRO A 130 -4.76 8.47 3.41
N TYR A 131 -4.03 7.39 3.11
CA TYR A 131 -3.26 7.31 1.86
C TYR A 131 -4.15 7.07 0.64
N LEU A 132 -5.29 6.40 0.77
CA LEU A 132 -6.32 6.34 -0.28
C LEU A 132 -6.94 7.70 -0.55
N ALA A 133 -7.22 8.48 0.50
CA ALA A 133 -7.68 9.84 0.34
C ALA A 133 -6.64 10.65 -0.44
N TYR A 134 -5.39 10.67 0.04
CA TYR A 134 -4.28 11.33 -0.63
C TYR A 134 -4.11 10.93 -2.10
N ALA A 135 -4.12 9.63 -2.42
CA ALA A 135 -3.99 9.13 -3.78
C ALA A 135 -5.16 9.59 -4.67
N ASN A 136 -6.38 9.63 -4.15
CA ASN A 136 -7.53 10.15 -4.87
C ASN A 136 -7.47 11.67 -5.07
N ALA A 137 -6.93 12.41 -4.11
CA ALA A 137 -6.65 13.84 -4.30
C ALA A 137 -5.61 14.06 -5.42
N LEU A 138 -4.55 13.24 -5.46
CA LEU A 138 -3.59 13.24 -6.55
C LEU A 138 -4.23 12.94 -7.90
N MET A 139 -5.25 12.08 -7.97
CA MET A 139 -6.01 11.84 -9.22
C MET A 139 -7.07 12.91 -9.54
N GLY A 140 -7.34 13.84 -8.62
CA GLY A 140 -8.43 14.81 -8.74
C GLY A 140 -9.82 14.23 -8.43
N ASN A 141 -9.91 13.02 -7.87
CA ASN A 141 -11.16 12.35 -7.52
C ASN A 141 -11.73 12.90 -6.20
N VAL A 142 -12.39 14.06 -6.25
CA VAL A 142 -12.89 14.79 -5.07
C VAL A 142 -13.85 13.95 -4.21
N GLU A 143 -14.77 13.22 -4.83
CA GLU A 143 -15.74 12.40 -4.11
C GLU A 143 -15.06 11.25 -3.36
N ALA A 144 -14.17 10.52 -4.03
CA ALA A 144 -13.44 9.42 -3.43
C ALA A 144 -12.51 9.91 -2.32
N PHE A 145 -11.84 11.05 -2.50
CA PHE A 145 -11.09 11.73 -1.45
C PHE A 145 -11.98 11.99 -0.23
N GLY A 146 -13.17 12.58 -0.41
CA GLY A 146 -14.10 12.88 0.67
C GLY A 146 -14.53 11.64 1.45
N ARG A 147 -14.88 10.56 0.74
CA ARG A 147 -15.26 9.27 1.36
C ARG A 147 -14.13 8.70 2.22
N TRP A 148 -12.91 8.63 1.68
CA TRP A 148 -11.79 8.03 2.40
C TRP A 148 -11.30 8.89 3.56
N LYS A 149 -11.32 10.22 3.40
CA LYS A 149 -11.00 11.19 4.46
C LYS A 149 -11.96 11.05 5.64
N ALA A 150 -13.26 10.91 5.39
CA ALA A 150 -14.27 10.77 6.45
C ALA A 150 -14.06 9.51 7.31
N LEU A 151 -13.38 8.50 6.77
CA LEU A 151 -13.06 7.25 7.47
C LEU A 151 -11.67 7.24 8.13
N ALA A 152 -10.86 8.27 7.85
CA ALA A 152 -9.51 8.41 8.40
C ALA A 152 -9.52 9.19 9.71
N ALA A 153 -8.44 9.08 10.48
CA ALA A 153 -8.25 9.89 11.68
C ALA A 153 -8.27 11.39 11.35
N ALA A 154 -8.98 12.16 12.16
CA ALA A 154 -9.07 13.61 11.99
C ALA A 154 -7.68 14.25 12.05
N GLY A 155 -7.39 15.17 11.12
CA GLY A 155 -6.10 15.86 11.06
C GLY A 155 -4.93 15.01 10.57
N HIS A 156 -5.16 13.82 10.01
CA HIS A 156 -4.07 13.00 9.47
C HIS A 156 -3.30 13.77 8.35
N PRO A 157 -1.96 13.87 8.39
CA PRO A 157 -1.19 14.68 7.45
C PRO A 157 -1.43 14.39 5.97
N ALA A 158 -1.60 13.12 5.59
CA ALA A 158 -1.92 12.75 4.20
C ALA A 158 -3.28 13.30 3.72
N CYS A 159 -4.28 13.38 4.61
CA CYS A 159 -5.57 13.99 4.30
C CYS A 159 -5.44 15.52 4.12
N ILE A 160 -4.70 16.18 5.02
CA ILE A 160 -4.42 17.63 4.94
C ILE A 160 -3.66 17.95 3.65
N LEU A 161 -2.66 17.13 3.29
CA LEU A 161 -1.95 17.29 2.02
C LEU A 161 -2.90 17.12 0.82
N GLY A 162 -3.81 16.15 0.88
CA GLY A 162 -4.85 15.96 -0.13
C GLY A 162 -5.78 17.17 -0.29
N GLU A 163 -6.12 17.87 0.80
CA GLU A 163 -6.88 19.14 0.72
C GLU A 163 -6.10 20.21 -0.05
N GLY A 164 -4.82 20.39 0.29
CA GLY A 164 -3.94 21.34 -0.40
C GLY A 164 -3.78 21.03 -1.89
N ILE A 165 -3.64 19.73 -2.22
CA ILE A 165 -3.60 19.25 -3.61
C ILE A 165 -4.89 19.61 -4.35
N LEU A 166 -6.06 19.33 -3.76
CA LEU A 166 -7.34 19.65 -4.40
C LEU A 166 -7.55 21.16 -4.52
N ALA A 167 -7.05 21.97 -3.58
CA ALA A 167 -7.07 23.43 -3.68
C ALA A 167 -6.20 23.92 -4.85
N CYS A 168 -4.97 23.41 -5.00
CA CYS A 168 -4.12 23.68 -6.16
C CYS A 168 -4.82 23.29 -7.48
N ARG A 169 -5.45 22.11 -7.54
CA ARG A 169 -6.18 21.64 -8.73
C ARG A 169 -7.38 22.53 -9.09
N ARG A 170 -8.02 23.16 -8.11
CA ARG A 170 -9.11 24.12 -8.34
C ARG A 170 -8.61 25.53 -8.69
N GLY A 171 -7.31 25.78 -8.58
CA GLY A 171 -6.74 27.13 -8.70
C GLY A 171 -7.04 28.05 -7.52
N ASP A 172 -7.45 27.48 -6.38
CA ASP A 172 -7.65 28.24 -5.14
C ASP A 172 -6.30 28.38 -4.42
N TRP A 173 -5.46 29.27 -4.94
CA TRP A 173 -4.07 29.40 -4.54
C TRP A 173 -3.89 29.90 -3.10
N ALA A 174 -4.81 30.75 -2.63
CA ALA A 174 -4.80 31.26 -1.26
C ALA A 174 -5.07 30.14 -0.26
N GLU A 175 -6.10 29.33 -0.50
CA GLU A 175 -6.42 28.17 0.33
C GLU A 175 -5.31 27.11 0.25
N ALA A 176 -4.82 26.82 -0.95
CA ALA A 176 -3.73 25.88 -1.15
C ALA A 176 -2.49 26.27 -0.34
N HIS A 177 -2.06 27.53 -0.42
CA HIS A 177 -0.92 28.02 0.35
C HIS A 177 -1.16 27.91 1.86
N ARG A 178 -2.35 28.32 2.34
CA ARG A 178 -2.73 28.25 3.75
C ARG A 178 -2.68 26.81 4.28
N VAL A 179 -3.28 25.86 3.56
CA VAL A 179 -3.32 24.44 3.95
C VAL A 179 -1.92 23.83 3.93
N LEU A 180 -1.14 24.08 2.87
CA LEU A 180 0.21 23.52 2.70
C LEU A 180 1.25 24.10 3.69
N ALA A 181 0.96 25.26 4.28
CA ALA A 181 1.74 25.86 5.35
C ALA A 181 1.44 25.28 6.76
N THR A 182 0.47 24.36 6.88
CA THR A 182 0.08 23.80 8.17
C THR A 182 1.23 23.01 8.83
N PRO A 183 1.55 23.27 10.12
CA PRO A 183 2.65 22.60 10.82
C PRO A 183 2.56 21.06 10.86
N ALA A 184 1.33 20.52 10.89
CA ALA A 184 1.09 19.07 10.89
C ALA A 184 1.70 18.35 9.68
N LEU A 185 1.91 19.05 8.56
CA LEU A 185 2.55 18.50 7.37
C LEU A 185 4.08 18.39 7.50
N GLY A 186 4.69 18.96 8.54
CA GLY A 186 6.11 18.81 8.83
C GLY A 186 6.52 17.37 9.19
N ALA A 187 5.56 16.53 9.57
CA ALA A 187 5.79 15.11 9.85
C ALA A 187 5.92 14.24 8.58
N LEU A 188 5.66 14.80 7.39
CA LEU A 188 5.82 14.08 6.14
C LEU A 188 7.30 13.87 5.82
N GLY A 189 7.64 12.66 5.37
CA GLY A 189 8.97 12.31 4.86
C GLY A 189 9.00 12.17 3.34
N GLY A 190 10.21 12.05 2.80
CA GLY A 190 10.46 11.63 1.42
C GLY A 190 9.71 12.46 0.34
N PRO A 191 9.22 11.79 -0.72
CA PRO A 191 8.54 12.41 -1.87
C PRO A 191 7.35 13.29 -1.51
N MET A 192 6.57 12.92 -0.49
CA MET A 192 5.39 13.70 -0.06
C MET A 192 5.79 15.03 0.56
N ARG A 193 6.90 15.06 1.31
CA ARG A 193 7.46 16.30 1.88
C ARG A 193 7.92 17.24 0.76
N GLY A 194 8.63 16.68 -0.22
CA GLY A 194 9.09 17.43 -1.39
C GLY A 194 7.91 18.01 -2.17
N LEU A 195 6.91 17.17 -2.49
CA LEU A 195 5.72 17.60 -3.22
C LEU A 195 5.00 18.73 -2.48
N ARG A 196 4.80 18.60 -1.16
CA ARG A 196 4.20 19.65 -0.33
C ARG A 196 4.96 20.98 -0.48
N GLU A 197 6.28 20.98 -0.33
CA GLU A 197 7.06 22.22 -0.44
C GLU A 197 6.96 22.84 -1.83
N ALA A 198 7.05 22.03 -2.89
CA ALA A 198 6.93 22.54 -4.25
C ALA A 198 5.54 23.12 -4.54
N LEU A 199 4.47 22.44 -4.12
CA LEU A 199 3.11 22.96 -4.25
C LEU A 199 2.90 24.23 -3.41
N ARG A 200 3.54 24.33 -2.24
CA ARG A 200 3.46 25.53 -1.38
C ARG A 200 4.11 26.73 -2.06
N VAL A 201 5.30 26.54 -2.64
CA VAL A 201 6.00 27.56 -3.43
C VAL A 201 5.18 27.94 -4.66
N TRP A 202 4.58 26.95 -5.34
CA TRP A 202 3.75 27.17 -6.51
C TRP A 202 2.52 28.02 -6.18
N ALA A 203 1.79 27.65 -5.12
CA ALA A 203 0.60 28.37 -4.67
C ALA A 203 0.93 29.80 -4.20
N ALA A 204 2.06 29.99 -3.52
CA ALA A 204 2.53 31.32 -3.14
C ALA A 204 2.82 32.20 -4.37
N ALA A 205 3.58 31.68 -5.34
CA ALA A 205 3.91 32.41 -6.56
C ALA A 205 2.65 32.81 -7.35
N ARG A 206 1.66 31.91 -7.45
CA ARG A 206 0.36 32.19 -8.08
C ARG A 206 -0.50 33.19 -7.32
N SER A 207 -0.23 33.38 -6.03
CA SER A 207 -0.90 34.37 -5.16
C SER A 207 -0.13 35.69 -5.07
N GLY A 208 0.98 35.85 -5.81
CA GLY A 208 1.83 37.06 -5.78
C GLY A 208 2.82 37.11 -4.62
N ALA A 209 2.99 36.02 -3.87
CA ALA A 209 3.98 35.91 -2.79
C ALA A 209 5.26 35.20 -3.29
N THR A 210 6.42 35.68 -2.84
CA THR A 210 7.71 35.09 -3.20
C THR A 210 8.22 34.21 -2.07
N LEU A 211 8.37 32.91 -2.33
CA LEU A 211 9.01 31.96 -1.43
C LEU A 211 10.32 31.44 -2.04
N PRO A 212 11.29 30.99 -1.21
CA PRO A 212 12.46 30.27 -1.70
C PRO A 212 12.06 29.07 -2.58
N ARG A 213 12.83 28.81 -3.64
CA ARG A 213 12.59 27.68 -4.55
C ARG A 213 12.61 26.37 -3.76
N ALA A 214 11.66 25.48 -4.05
CA ALA A 214 11.60 24.16 -3.43
C ALA A 214 12.72 23.26 -3.99
N ASP A 215 13.27 22.40 -3.14
CA ASP A 215 14.21 21.36 -3.54
C ASP A 215 13.45 20.20 -4.21
N THR A 216 13.42 20.21 -5.54
CA THR A 216 12.74 19.22 -6.35
C THR A 216 13.41 17.84 -6.32
N ALA A 217 14.68 17.74 -5.90
CA ALA A 217 15.38 16.46 -5.76
C ALA A 217 14.75 15.57 -4.68
N THR A 218 14.00 16.16 -3.74
CA THR A 218 13.28 15.43 -2.69
C THR A 218 11.94 14.87 -3.16
N ILE A 219 11.46 15.25 -4.36
CA ILE A 219 10.15 14.87 -4.90
C ILE A 219 10.25 13.55 -5.66
N ALA A 220 11.25 13.42 -6.53
CA ALA A 220 11.37 12.28 -7.41
C ALA A 220 12.81 12.16 -7.90
N ALA A 221 13.25 10.94 -8.14
CA ALA A 221 14.46 10.69 -8.92
C ALA A 221 14.24 11.13 -10.39
N PRO A 222 15.32 11.38 -11.15
CA PRO A 222 15.22 11.68 -12.58
C PRO A 222 14.39 10.62 -13.33
N GLY A 223 13.35 11.04 -14.04
CA GLY A 223 12.41 10.17 -14.77
C GLY A 223 11.13 9.79 -14.01
N GLU A 224 11.09 9.92 -12.67
CA GLU A 224 9.89 9.65 -11.88
C GLU A 224 8.85 10.80 -11.98
N LEU A 225 9.29 12.01 -12.36
CA LEU A 225 8.40 13.15 -12.60
C LEU A 225 7.46 12.94 -13.79
N ASP A 226 7.80 12.07 -14.74
CA ASP A 226 6.92 11.75 -15.86
C ASP A 226 5.67 10.98 -15.42
N ALA A 227 5.82 10.09 -14.42
CA ALA A 227 4.68 9.41 -13.80
C ALA A 227 3.76 10.40 -13.07
N LEU A 228 4.34 11.37 -12.35
CA LEU A 228 3.55 12.44 -11.73
C LEU A 228 2.86 13.32 -12.78
N ARG A 229 3.54 13.66 -13.87
CA ARG A 229 2.96 14.43 -14.99
C ARG A 229 1.80 13.70 -15.65
N ALA A 230 1.85 12.37 -15.77
CA ALA A 230 0.75 11.59 -16.30
C ALA A 230 -0.52 11.68 -15.42
N VAL A 231 -0.36 11.81 -14.10
CA VAL A 231 -1.46 11.91 -13.14
C VAL A 231 -1.92 13.37 -12.94
N TRP A 232 -0.98 14.32 -13.02
CA TRP A 232 -1.24 15.74 -12.86
C TRP A 232 -0.37 16.58 -13.81
N PRO A 233 -0.84 16.81 -15.05
CA PRO A 233 -0.06 17.49 -16.08
C PRO A 233 0.44 18.88 -15.64
N ASP A 234 -0.43 19.71 -15.04
CA ASP A 234 -0.07 21.08 -14.63
C ASP A 234 1.03 21.10 -13.57
N ALA A 235 0.94 20.22 -12.56
CA ALA A 235 1.96 20.12 -11.53
C ALA A 235 3.26 19.55 -12.12
N GLY A 236 3.19 18.55 -13.00
CA GLY A 236 4.36 18.00 -13.68
C GLY A 236 5.04 18.99 -14.63
N ALA A 237 4.31 19.93 -15.22
CA ALA A 237 4.86 21.03 -16.00
C ALA A 237 5.61 22.01 -15.09
N TYR A 238 4.95 22.49 -14.02
CA TYR A 238 5.56 23.39 -13.04
C TYR A 238 6.84 22.80 -12.43
N LEU A 239 6.80 21.53 -12.02
CA LEU A 239 7.95 20.87 -11.39
C LEU A 239 9.15 20.71 -12.33
N ALA A 240 8.92 20.58 -13.64
CA ALA A 240 9.99 20.50 -14.62
C ALA A 240 10.62 21.88 -14.93
N GLU A 241 9.85 22.96 -14.86
CA GLU A 241 10.37 24.33 -14.93
C GLU A 241 11.10 24.73 -13.63
N ALA A 242 10.67 24.16 -12.50
CA ALA A 242 11.23 24.40 -11.18
C ALA A 242 12.42 23.48 -10.82
N GLY A 243 12.75 22.48 -11.64
CA GLY A 243 14.03 21.74 -11.57
C GLY A 243 15.16 22.50 -12.25
#